data_AF-A0A968BXT0-F1
#
_entry.id   AF-A0A968BXT0-F1
#
_cell.length_a   1.000
_cell.length_b   1.000
_cell.length_c   1.000
_cell.angle_alpha   90.00
_cell.angle_beta   90.00
_cell.angle_gamma   90.00
#
_symmetry.space_group_name_H-M   'P 1'
#
loop_
_entity.id
_entity.type
_entity.pdbx_description
1 polymer ?
#
loop_
_entity_poly.entity_id
_entity_poly.type
_entity_poly.pdbx_seq_one_letter_code
_entity_poly.pdbx_strand_id
1 'polypeptide(L)' 'GQRGALVTVADLDIEAAEQVAGTIQSAGGEARAARVDVTRRAEVEVLVEGVERDHGRLDYMFNNAGITV' A
#
# COMPACT_ATOMS: atom_id res chain seq x y z
N GLY A 1 -11.54 3.31 -0.87
CA GLY A 1 -12.67 2.39 -1.09
C GLY A 1 -13.93 2.93 -0.43
N GLN A 2 -15.11 2.48 -0.85
CA GLN A 2 -16.44 2.95 -0.39
C GLN A 2 -16.74 2.77 1.12
N ARG A 3 -15.79 2.29 1.93
CA ARG A 3 -15.93 2.01 3.37
C ARG A 3 -15.05 2.91 4.26
N GLY A 4 -14.50 4.00 3.73
CA GLY A 4 -13.70 4.97 4.50
C GLY A 4 -12.29 4.51 4.89
N ALA A 5 -11.79 3.42 4.29
CA ALA A 5 -10.41 2.97 4.52
C ALA A 5 -9.40 3.81 3.72
N LEU A 6 -8.31 4.19 4.40
CA LEU A 6 -7.08 4.75 3.82
C LEU A 6 -6.21 3.61 3.33
N VAL A 7 -6.00 3.51 2.01
CA VAL A 7 -5.30 2.36 1.41
C VAL A 7 -3.88 2.74 1.00
N THR A 8 -2.87 2.02 1.49
CA THR A 8 -1.52 2.07 0.89
C THR A 8 -1.35 0.87 -0.01
N VAL A 9 -1.17 1.11 -1.31
CA VAL A 9 -0.85 0.07 -2.30
C VAL A 9 0.67 -0.05 -2.35
N ALA A 10 1.20 -1.13 -1.78
CA ALA A 10 2.63 -1.40 -1.74
C ALA A 10 2.99 -2.45 -2.80
N ASP A 11 3.88 -2.10 -3.72
CA ASP A 11 4.35 -3.00 -4.78
C ASP A 11 5.81 -2.71 -5.14
N LEU A 12 6.52 -3.69 -5.70
CA LEU A 12 7.86 -3.49 -6.24
C LEU A 12 7.79 -2.64 -7.53
N ASP A 13 6.73 -2.81 -8.31
CA ASP A 13 6.40 -2.00 -9.49
C ASP A 13 5.57 -0.78 -9.07
N ILE A 14 6.22 0.38 -9.02
CA ILE A 14 5.58 1.62 -8.60
C ILE A 14 4.49 2.08 -9.58
N GLU A 15 4.65 1.84 -10.88
CA GLU A 15 3.68 2.26 -11.89
C GLU A 15 2.38 1.46 -11.73
N ALA A 16 2.49 0.15 -11.48
CA ALA A 16 1.34 -0.69 -11.18
C ALA A 16 0.63 -0.23 -9.89
N ALA A 17 1.38 0.08 -8.83
CA ALA A 17 0.81 0.57 -7.58
C ALA A 17 0.09 1.93 -7.76
N GLU A 18 0.66 2.85 -8.54
CA GLU A 18 0.05 4.14 -8.87
C GLU A 18 -1.24 3.99 -9.66
N GLN A 19 -1.29 3.08 -10.64
CA GLN A 19 -2.52 2.79 -11.40
C GLN A 19 -3.66 2.28 -10.49
N VAL A 20 -3.35 1.37 -9.57
CA VAL A 20 -4.34 0.86 -8.61
C VAL A 20 -4.78 1.96 -7.65
N ALA A 21 -3.85 2.75 -7.09
CA ALA A 21 -4.18 3.87 -6.21
C ALA A 21 -5.08 4.89 -6.92
N GLY A 22 -4.74 5.26 -8.16
CA GLY A 22 -5.54 6.15 -9.00
C GLY A 22 -6.95 5.61 -9.30
N THR A 23 -7.07 4.29 -9.50
CA THR A 23 -8.38 3.63 -9.67
C THR A 23 -9.23 3.74 -8.39
N ILE A 24 -8.63 3.54 -7.21
CA ILE A 24 -9.33 3.68 -5.93
C ILE A 24 -9.76 5.13 -5.69
N GLN A 25 -8.88 6.09 -5.99
CA GLN A 25 -9.17 7.52 -5.88
C GLN A 25 -10.30 7.95 -6.81
N SER A 26 -10.27 7.49 -8.07
CA SER A 26 -11.32 7.78 -9.07
C SER A 26 -12.69 7.22 -8.67
N ALA A 27 -12.71 6.15 -7.87
CA ALA A 27 -13.93 5.59 -7.29
C ALA A 27 -14.38 6.30 -5.99
N GLY A 28 -13.79 7.45 -5.65
CA GLY A 28 -14.11 8.25 -4.47
C GLY A 28 -13.47 7.74 -3.17
N GLY A 29 -12.44 6.89 -3.27
CA GLY A 29 -11.69 6.39 -2.14
C GLY A 29 -10.43 7.21 -1.83
N GLU A 30 -9.81 6.92 -0.69
CA GLU A 30 -8.49 7.45 -0.35
C GLU A 30 -7.42 6.35 -0.49
N ALA A 31 -6.40 6.60 -1.29
CA ALA A 31 -5.30 5.68 -1.50
C ALA A 31 -3.98 6.40 -1.82
N ARG A 32 -2.86 5.75 -1.54
CA ARG A 32 -1.50 6.16 -1.96
C ARG A 32 -0.71 4.95 -2.45
N ALA A 33 0.22 5.17 -3.37
CA ALA A 33 1.16 4.15 -3.82
C ALA A 33 2.47 4.24 -3.04
N ALA A 34 3.10 3.10 -2.79
CA ALA A 34 4.42 3.01 -2.17
C ALA A 34 5.24 1.93 -2.87
N ARG A 35 6.45 2.26 -3.30
CA ARG A 35 7.38 1.25 -3.81
C ARG A 35 7.98 0.49 -2.64
N VAL A 36 7.78 -0.83 -2.58
CA VAL A 36 8.29 -1.69 -1.50
C VAL A 36 8.74 -3.03 -2.05
N ASP A 37 10.00 -3.39 -1.82
CA ASP A 37 10.46 -4.76 -1.96
C ASP A 37 10.14 -5.56 -0.69
N VAL A 38 9.09 -6.39 -0.74
CA VAL A 38 8.64 -7.20 0.40
C VAL A 38 9.66 -8.27 0.83
N THR A 39 10.66 -8.59 0.00
CA THR A 39 11.75 -9.50 0.39
C THR A 39 12.75 -8.83 1.34
N ARG A 40 12.73 -7.50 1.42
CA ARG A 40 13.60 -6.70 2.28
C ARG A 40 12.83 -6.22 3.50
N ARG A 41 13.09 -6.86 4.64
CA ARG A 41 12.46 -6.53 5.93
C ARG A 41 12.48 -5.03 6.25
N ALA A 42 13.61 -4.36 6.03
CA ALA A 42 13.77 -2.93 6.34
C ALA A 42 12.79 -2.05 5.52
N GLU A 43 12.49 -2.39 4.27
CA GLU A 43 11.54 -1.62 3.46
C GLU A 43 10.10 -1.81 3.96
N VAL A 44 9.77 -3.01 4.44
CA VAL A 44 8.47 -3.30 5.07
C VAL A 44 8.32 -2.58 6.41
N GLU A 45 9.38 -2.53 7.23
CA GLU A 45 9.38 -1.78 8.50
C GLU A 45 9.13 -0.30 8.26
N VAL A 46 9.84 0.33 7.31
CA VAL A 46 9.63 1.74 6.94
C VAL A 46 8.20 2.01 6.46
N LEU A 47 7.59 1.08 5.73
CA LEU A 47 6.20 1.20 5.29
C LEU A 47 5.24 1.25 6.49
N VAL A 48 5.38 0.30 7.43
CA VAL A 48 4.50 0.19 8.60
C VAL A 48 4.67 1.38 9.53
N GLU A 49 5.92 1.77 9.82
CA GLU A 49 6.23 2.96 10.62
C GLU A 49 5.67 4.23 9.97
N GLY A 50 5.74 4.35 8.64
CA GLY A 50 5.13 5.45 7.91
C GLY A 50 3.62 5.49 8.05
N VAL A 51 2.93 4.34 7.99
CA VAL A 51 1.47 4.27 8.23
C VAL A 51 1.12 4.65 9.66
N GLU A 52 1.86 4.13 10.65
CA GLU A 52 1.65 4.45 12.06
C GLU A 52 1.90 5.93 12.36
N ARG A 53 2.98 6.52 11.82
CA ARG A 53 3.28 7.94 12.00
C ARG A 53 2.20 8.84 11.39
N ASP A 54 1.74 8.51 10.17
CA ASP A 54 0.83 9.38 9.44
C ASP A 54 -0.63 9.24 9.91
N HIS A 55 -1.03 8.04 10.36
CA HIS A 55 -2.44 7.69 10.64
C HIS A 55 -2.70 7.15 12.05
N GLY A 56 -1.64 6.95 12.85
CA GLY A 56 -1.71 6.49 14.24
C GLY A 56 -1.99 5.00 14.43
N ARG A 57 -2.34 4.25 13.36
CA ARG A 57 -2.67 2.81 13.43
C ARG A 57 -2.53 2.11 12.07
N LEU A 58 -2.31 0.79 12.12
CA LEU A 58 -2.47 -0.12 10.99
C LEU A 58 -3.57 -1.15 11.33
N ASP A 59 -4.66 -1.13 10.57
CA ASP A 59 -5.81 -2.01 10.82
C ASP A 59 -5.70 -3.37 10.16
N TYR A 60 -5.25 -3.38 8.91
CA TYR A 60 -5.20 -4.55 8.07
C TYR A 60 -3.93 -4.53 7.22
N MET A 61 -3.29 -5.70 7.09
CA MET A 61 -2.17 -5.92 6.19
C MET A 61 -2.45 -7.19 5.38
N PHE A 62 -2.35 -7.06 4.06
CA PHE A 62 -2.58 -8.17 3.13
C PHE A 62 -1.28 -8.46 2.39
N ASN A 63 -0.65 -9.60 2.69
CA ASN A 63 0.57 -10.05 2.02
C ASN A 63 0.23 -10.73 0.70
N ASN A 64 -0.13 -9.93 -0.32
CA ASN A 64 -0.55 -10.41 -1.64
C ASN A 64 0.60 -10.49 -2.66
N ALA A 65 1.80 -10.01 -2.32
CA ALA A 65 2.94 -10.07 -3.22
C ALA A 65 3.38 -11.53 -3.45
N GLY A 66 3.53 -11.90 -4.72
CA GLY A 66 3.93 -13.23 -5.14
C GLY A 66 4.44 -13.22 -6.57
N ILE A 67 5.38 -14.11 -6.87
CA ILE A 67 5.86 -14.36 -8.23
C ILE A 67 5.50 -15.80 -8.62
N THR A 68 5.09 -16.00 -9.86
CA THR A 68 4.98 -17.33 -10.46
C THR A 68 6.18 -17.53 -11.35
N VAL A 69 6.93 -18.61 -11.11
CA VAL A 69 8.06 -19.08 -11.95
C VAL A 69 7.67 -20.32 -12.72
#